data_AF-A0A946IRI8-F1
#
_entry.id   AF-A0A946IRI8-F1
#
_cell.length_a   1.000
_cell.length_b   1.000
_cell.length_c   1.000
_cell.angle_alpha   90.00
_cell.angle_beta   90.00
_cell.angle_gamma   90.00
#
_symmetry.space_group_name_H-M   'P 1'
#
loop_
_entity.id
_entity.type
_entity.pdbx_description
1 polymer ?
#
loop_
_entity_poly.entity_id
_entity_poly.type
_entity_poly.pdbx_seq_one_letter_code
_entity_poly.pdbx_strand_id
1 'polypeptide(L)'
;MNSNPAISILMPVKNTALFLIECLESIIRQTETDFELIAIDDDSSDESHSILKEFAIKDKRIKVFKNTGTGIIEALRLAYSKSSGTYITRMDSDDVMSLTKLQVLTSNLVAFGSGHIALGKVLYFSASPLGAGFKNYELWLNSLIEKGTNFEGIYKECVIPSPCWMVYREDLEKCQAFYPNVYPEDYDLAFRFYKEGLKPIACSQTLHHWRDYSTRTSRTHVHYADHTFLDIKMDYFLKLECDATKNLVLWGAGDKGKKVAKILIAQNIKFTWICDNPKKIGKHIYDQLIRPFTALASIDNSQSIITVANLTAQKEIRLYFKEKNLISNKDYFFFC
;
A
#
# COMPACT_ATOMS: atom_id res chain seq x y z
N MET A 1 1.89 7.68 36.83
CA MET A 1 1.89 6.54 35.88
C MET A 1 1.25 7.07 34.62
N ASN A 2 1.92 7.02 33.47
CA ASN A 2 1.28 7.43 32.22
C ASN A 2 0.08 6.50 31.98
N SER A 3 -1.12 7.07 32.04
CA SER A 3 -2.41 6.36 32.00
C SER A 3 -2.86 5.97 30.60
N ASN A 4 -2.01 6.18 29.59
CA ASN A 4 -2.35 5.98 28.19
C ASN A 4 -1.79 4.63 27.73
N PRO A 5 -2.56 3.84 26.95
CA PRO A 5 -2.10 2.57 26.41
C PRO A 5 -0.87 2.74 25.52
N ALA A 6 0.00 1.74 25.41
CA ALA A 6 1.14 1.81 24.50
C ALA A 6 0.69 1.85 23.03
N ILE A 7 -0.32 1.06 22.65
CA ILE A 7 -0.72 0.85 21.25
C ILE A 7 -2.17 1.32 21.03
N SER A 8 -2.42 2.06 19.96
CA SER A 8 -3.77 2.28 19.44
C SER A 8 -3.98 1.55 18.12
N ILE A 9 -5.01 0.70 18.09
CA ILE A 9 -5.49 0.01 16.89
C ILE A 9 -6.67 0.80 16.34
N LEU A 10 -6.56 1.27 15.10
CA LEU A 10 -7.62 2.00 14.42
C LEU A 10 -8.38 1.05 13.50
N MET A 11 -9.69 0.91 13.70
CA MET A 11 -10.50 -0.05 12.95
C MET A 11 -11.78 0.59 12.40
N PRO A 12 -11.84 0.95 11.11
CA PRO A 12 -13.08 1.30 10.44
C PRO A 12 -13.93 0.04 10.23
N VAL A 13 -15.24 0.15 10.41
CA VAL A 13 -16.18 -0.98 10.32
C VAL A 13 -17.37 -0.57 9.44
N LYS A 14 -17.62 -1.34 8.38
CA LYS A 14 -18.80 -1.17 7.52
C LYS A 14 -19.33 -2.51 7.05
N ASN A 15 -20.48 -2.94 7.56
CA ASN A 15 -21.19 -4.12 7.08
C ASN A 15 -20.36 -5.41 7.07
N THR A 16 -19.62 -5.69 8.14
CA THR A 16 -18.77 -6.89 8.27
C THR A 16 -19.22 -7.82 9.40
N ALA A 17 -20.50 -7.81 9.78
CA ALA A 17 -21.01 -8.59 10.92
C ALA A 17 -20.64 -10.08 10.84
N LEU A 18 -20.60 -10.63 9.63
CA LEU A 18 -20.23 -12.01 9.34
C LEU A 18 -18.81 -12.39 9.82
N PHE A 19 -17.87 -11.44 9.81
CA PHE A 19 -16.45 -11.68 10.09
C PHE A 19 -15.97 -10.98 11.37
N LEU A 20 -16.73 -10.00 11.84
CA LEU A 20 -16.31 -9.08 12.90
C LEU A 20 -16.03 -9.77 14.23
N ILE A 21 -16.78 -10.81 14.60
CA ILE A 21 -16.54 -11.57 15.85
C ILE A 21 -15.14 -12.19 15.84
N GLU A 22 -14.78 -12.88 14.75
CA GLU A 22 -13.48 -13.53 14.60
C GLU A 22 -12.33 -12.49 14.61
N CYS A 23 -12.56 -11.36 13.92
CA CYS A 23 -11.63 -10.22 13.93
C CYS A 23 -11.39 -9.70 15.37
N LEU A 24 -12.45 -9.37 16.10
CA LEU A 24 -12.38 -8.85 17.47
C LEU A 24 -11.74 -9.85 18.45
N GLU A 25 -12.07 -11.13 18.34
CA GLU A 25 -11.44 -12.18 19.14
C GLU A 25 -9.94 -12.31 18.86
N SER A 26 -9.50 -12.08 17.62
CA SER A 26 -8.07 -12.07 17.28
C SER A 26 -7.31 -10.89 17.91
N ILE A 27 -7.99 -9.75 18.10
CA ILE A 27 -7.45 -8.57 18.79
C ILE A 27 -7.39 -8.79 20.30
N ILE A 28 -8.47 -9.29 20.92
CA ILE A 28 -8.55 -9.47 22.37
C ILE A 28 -7.49 -10.45 22.88
N ARG A 29 -7.21 -11.49 22.10
CA ARG A 29 -6.28 -12.57 22.45
C ARG A 29 -4.80 -12.20 22.30
N GLN A 30 -4.46 -11.01 21.83
CA GLN A 30 -3.06 -10.60 21.63
C GLN A 30 -2.22 -10.82 22.90
N THR A 31 -0.98 -11.30 22.72
CA THR A 31 -0.03 -11.49 23.84
C THR A 31 0.41 -10.17 24.46
N GLU A 32 0.48 -9.11 23.66
CA GLU A 32 0.61 -7.75 24.16
C GLU A 32 -0.77 -7.23 24.57
N THR A 33 -0.89 -6.82 25.83
CA THR A 33 -2.18 -6.48 26.44
C THR A 33 -2.38 -4.98 26.62
N ASP A 34 -1.30 -4.19 26.52
CA ASP A 34 -1.31 -2.73 26.67
C ASP A 34 -1.70 -2.03 25.35
N PHE A 35 -2.96 -2.22 24.96
CA PHE A 35 -3.54 -1.60 23.77
C PHE A 35 -4.93 -1.01 24.05
N GLU A 36 -5.34 -0.10 23.18
CA GLU A 36 -6.74 0.26 22.96
C GLU A 36 -7.13 -0.03 21.51
N LEU A 37 -8.38 -0.45 21.32
CA LEU A 37 -9.02 -0.56 20.02
C LEU A 37 -10.02 0.59 19.87
N ILE A 38 -9.82 1.41 18.83
CA ILE A 38 -10.77 2.44 18.44
C ILE A 38 -11.54 1.94 17.21
N ALA A 39 -12.71 1.37 17.44
CA ALA A 39 -13.60 0.87 16.41
C ALA A 39 -14.60 1.95 16.00
N ILE A 40 -14.65 2.27 14.70
CA ILE A 40 -15.54 3.29 14.15
C ILE A 40 -16.56 2.60 13.23
N ASP A 41 -17.81 2.58 13.67
CA ASP A 41 -18.93 2.14 12.83
C ASP A 41 -19.26 3.22 11.80
N ASP A 42 -19.06 2.93 10.52
CA ASP A 42 -19.31 3.82 9.38
C ASP A 42 -20.75 3.68 8.87
N ASP A 43 -21.73 3.80 9.78
CA ASP A 43 -23.16 3.62 9.51
C ASP A 43 -23.51 2.23 8.95
N SER A 44 -23.10 1.17 9.64
CA SER A 44 -23.46 -0.19 9.21
C SER A 44 -24.97 -0.41 9.23
N SER A 45 -25.47 -1.12 8.22
CA SER A 45 -26.86 -1.54 8.09
C SER A 45 -27.11 -2.99 8.52
N ASP A 46 -26.04 -3.71 8.87
CA ASP A 46 -26.10 -5.05 9.45
C ASP A 46 -25.85 -5.01 10.97
N GLU A 47 -25.62 -6.17 11.59
CA GLU A 47 -25.41 -6.30 13.04
C GLU A 47 -24.02 -5.83 13.53
N SER A 48 -23.18 -5.23 12.67
CA SER A 48 -21.81 -4.83 13.04
C SER A 48 -21.79 -3.90 14.26
N HIS A 49 -22.67 -2.90 14.30
CA HIS A 49 -22.74 -1.94 15.42
C HIS A 49 -23.16 -2.62 16.74
N SER A 50 -24.12 -3.55 16.68
CA SER A 50 -24.57 -4.34 17.84
C SER A 50 -23.41 -5.17 18.40
N ILE A 51 -22.70 -5.88 17.52
CA ILE A 51 -21.52 -6.71 17.88
C ILE A 51 -20.44 -5.84 18.54
N LEU A 52 -20.09 -4.69 17.96
CA LEU A 52 -19.11 -3.77 18.54
C LEU A 52 -19.48 -3.36 19.97
N LYS A 53 -20.74 -2.99 20.21
CA LYS A 53 -21.21 -2.60 21.54
C LYS A 53 -21.09 -3.73 22.56
N GLU A 54 -21.46 -4.95 22.20
CA GLU A 54 -21.34 -6.10 23.09
C GLU A 54 -19.89 -6.35 23.51
N PHE A 55 -18.96 -6.26 22.56
CA PHE A 55 -17.53 -6.41 22.84
C PHE A 55 -16.98 -5.28 23.71
N ALA A 56 -17.40 -4.02 23.50
CA ALA A 56 -17.00 -2.89 24.34
C ALA A 56 -17.56 -2.96 25.77
N ILE A 57 -18.69 -3.64 25.99
CA ILE A 57 -19.19 -3.92 27.34
C ILE A 57 -18.25 -4.91 28.06
N LYS A 58 -17.81 -5.96 27.34
CA LYS A 58 -17.00 -7.07 27.86
C LYS A 58 -15.53 -6.71 28.06
N ASP A 59 -14.95 -5.88 27.20
CA ASP A 59 -13.53 -5.50 27.25
C ASP A 59 -13.38 -3.96 27.17
N LYS A 60 -12.84 -3.37 28.24
CA LYS A 60 -12.69 -1.90 28.38
C LYS A 60 -11.62 -1.31 27.47
N ARG A 61 -10.76 -2.13 26.86
CA ARG A 61 -9.79 -1.70 25.86
C ARG A 61 -10.47 -1.32 24.53
N ILE A 62 -11.70 -1.79 24.31
CA ILE A 62 -12.47 -1.53 23.09
C ILE A 62 -13.35 -0.30 23.28
N LYS A 63 -13.12 0.72 22.46
CA LYS A 63 -13.89 1.96 22.40
C LYS A 63 -14.58 2.03 21.04
N VAL A 64 -15.90 2.23 21.07
CA VAL A 64 -16.75 2.23 19.88
C VAL A 64 -17.33 3.62 19.67
N PHE A 65 -17.20 4.15 18.47
CA PHE A 65 -17.81 5.40 18.06
C PHE A 65 -18.54 5.21 16.74
N LYS A 66 -19.49 6.11 16.47
CA LYS A 66 -20.08 6.23 15.14
C LYS A 66 -19.28 7.22 14.32
N ASN A 67 -19.11 6.95 13.03
CA ASN A 67 -18.53 7.91 12.11
C ASN A 67 -19.41 9.16 12.06
N THR A 68 -18.77 10.33 12.03
CA THR A 68 -19.45 11.62 11.87
C THR A 68 -19.44 12.08 10.42
N GLY A 69 -18.60 11.47 9.58
CA GLY A 69 -18.57 11.64 8.12
C GLY A 69 -19.02 10.36 7.43
N THR A 70 -18.43 10.06 6.28
CA THR A 70 -18.73 8.82 5.54
C THR A 70 -17.45 8.26 4.93
N GLY A 71 -17.32 6.94 4.98
CA GLY A 71 -16.23 6.21 4.35
C GLY A 71 -15.00 6.06 5.23
N ILE A 72 -14.12 5.18 4.78
CA ILE A 72 -12.93 4.72 5.52
C ILE A 72 -12.00 5.85 5.97
N ILE A 73 -11.83 6.91 5.16
CA ILE A 73 -10.92 8.02 5.50
C ILE A 73 -11.46 8.80 6.70
N GLU A 74 -12.74 9.18 6.68
CA GLU A 74 -13.38 9.87 7.80
C GLU A 74 -13.41 8.99 9.05
N ALA A 75 -13.67 7.69 8.88
CA ALA A 75 -13.61 6.74 9.97
C ALA A 75 -12.20 6.65 10.59
N LEU A 76 -11.14 6.60 9.77
CA LEU A 76 -9.75 6.57 10.25
C LEU A 76 -9.33 7.89 10.91
N ARG A 77 -9.78 9.05 10.40
CA ARG A 77 -9.56 10.35 11.04
C ARG A 77 -10.19 10.41 12.42
N LEU A 78 -11.45 9.99 12.52
CA LEU A 78 -12.15 9.93 13.80
C LEU A 78 -11.43 8.96 14.75
N ALA A 79 -11.09 7.76 14.27
CA ALA A 79 -10.36 6.76 15.07
C ALA A 79 -9.05 7.34 15.62
N TYR A 80 -8.26 7.96 14.76
CA TYR A 80 -7.00 8.58 15.13
C TYR A 80 -7.18 9.72 16.13
N SER A 81 -8.20 10.58 15.96
CA SER A 81 -8.50 11.68 16.89
C SER A 81 -8.91 11.21 18.30
N LYS A 82 -9.42 9.97 18.42
CA LYS A 82 -9.81 9.36 19.70
C LYS A 82 -8.72 8.47 20.30
N SER A 83 -7.63 8.25 19.56
CA SER A 83 -6.51 7.42 19.96
C SER A 83 -5.52 8.18 20.86
N SER A 84 -4.86 7.48 21.77
CA SER A 84 -3.92 8.04 22.75
C SER A 84 -2.58 7.30 22.83
N GLY A 85 -2.46 6.19 22.11
CA GLY A 85 -1.28 5.32 22.14
C GLY A 85 -0.04 5.93 21.49
N THR A 86 1.13 5.49 21.96
CA THR A 86 2.44 5.89 21.44
C THR A 86 2.68 5.27 20.07
N TYR A 87 2.23 4.03 19.88
CA TYR A 87 2.31 3.29 18.63
C TYR A 87 0.95 3.22 17.96
N ILE A 88 0.91 3.40 16.64
CA ILE A 88 -0.31 3.34 15.84
C ILE A 88 -0.24 2.18 14.86
N THR A 89 -1.33 1.42 14.78
CA THR A 89 -1.56 0.39 13.77
C THR A 89 -3.02 0.43 13.31
N ARG A 90 -3.34 -0.26 12.22
CA ARG A 90 -4.71 -0.41 11.69
C ARG A 90 -5.18 -1.87 11.83
N MET A 91 -6.49 -2.05 11.82
CA MET A 91 -7.14 -3.34 11.57
C MET A 91 -8.30 -3.15 10.60
N ASP A 92 -8.51 -4.13 9.71
CA ASP A 92 -9.71 -4.19 8.87
C ASP A 92 -10.67 -5.20 9.50
N SER A 93 -11.96 -4.85 9.53
CA SER A 93 -12.98 -5.51 10.34
C SER A 93 -13.39 -6.90 9.86
N ASP A 94 -12.82 -7.36 8.75
CA ASP A 94 -13.01 -8.67 8.13
C ASP A 94 -11.75 -9.57 8.17
N ASP A 95 -10.62 -9.04 8.64
CA ASP A 95 -9.34 -9.75 8.72
C ASP A 95 -9.08 -10.39 10.09
N VAL A 96 -7.98 -11.14 10.20
CA VAL A 96 -7.54 -11.79 11.44
C VAL A 96 -6.05 -11.53 11.67
N MET A 97 -5.66 -11.08 12.87
CA MET A 97 -4.25 -10.98 13.24
C MET A 97 -3.76 -12.24 13.96
N SER A 98 -2.47 -12.57 13.80
CA SER A 98 -1.85 -13.65 14.58
C SER A 98 -1.71 -13.25 16.05
N LEU A 99 -1.63 -14.23 16.95
CA LEU A 99 -1.61 -14.03 18.41
C LEU A 99 -0.51 -13.07 18.91
N THR A 100 0.60 -12.99 18.19
CA THR A 100 1.80 -12.23 18.58
C THR A 100 2.00 -10.96 17.75
N LYS A 101 1.06 -10.57 16.86
CA LYS A 101 1.21 -9.41 15.97
C LYS A 101 1.65 -8.16 16.72
N LEU A 102 0.89 -7.74 17.74
CA LEU A 102 1.18 -6.51 18.47
C LEU A 102 2.53 -6.55 19.19
N GLN A 103 2.85 -7.68 19.82
CA GLN A 103 4.12 -7.87 20.53
C GLN A 103 5.32 -7.79 19.59
N VAL A 104 5.26 -8.46 18.44
CA VAL A 104 6.36 -8.48 17.45
C VAL A 104 6.55 -7.09 16.84
N LEU A 105 5.46 -6.43 16.43
CA LEU A 105 5.54 -5.10 15.82
C LEU A 105 6.09 -4.06 16.81
N THR A 106 5.62 -4.08 18.05
CA THR A 106 6.08 -3.15 19.10
C THR A 106 7.53 -3.40 19.48
N SER A 107 7.93 -4.67 19.64
CA SER A 107 9.32 -5.04 19.96
C SER A 107 10.28 -4.56 18.87
N ASN A 108 9.88 -4.67 17.60
CA ASN A 108 10.65 -4.14 16.47
C ASN A 108 10.79 -2.61 16.57
N LEU A 109 9.72 -1.87 16.84
CA LEU A 109 9.80 -0.41 16.99
C LEU A 109 10.63 0.04 18.20
N VAL A 110 10.57 -0.70 19.31
CA VAL A 110 11.42 -0.44 20.48
C VAL A 110 12.90 -0.64 20.16
N ALA A 111 13.22 -1.69 19.40
CA ALA A 111 14.61 -2.00 19.04
C ALA A 111 15.23 -1.01 18.04
N PHE A 112 14.44 -0.51 17.08
CA PHE A 112 14.94 0.35 16.00
C PHE A 112 14.67 1.85 16.22
N GLY A 113 13.70 2.22 17.06
CA GLY A 113 13.32 3.60 17.33
C GLY A 113 12.45 4.23 16.24
N SER A 114 12.12 5.52 16.39
CA SER A 114 11.35 6.27 15.39
C SER A 114 12.10 6.43 14.07
N GLY A 115 11.37 6.80 13.02
CA GLY A 115 11.83 6.75 11.62
C GLY A 115 11.76 5.34 11.00
N HIS A 116 11.08 4.39 11.65
CA HIS A 116 10.93 3.01 11.16
C HIS A 116 9.46 2.58 11.08
N ILE A 117 9.22 1.56 10.26
CA ILE A 117 7.92 0.89 10.09
C ILE A 117 8.11 -0.57 10.47
N ALA A 118 7.47 -1.01 11.54
CA ALA A 118 7.40 -2.42 11.84
C ALA A 118 6.35 -3.06 10.93
N LEU A 119 6.73 -4.19 10.30
CA LEU A 119 5.90 -4.95 9.37
C LEU A 119 5.88 -6.42 9.78
N GLY A 120 4.95 -7.19 9.22
CA GLY A 120 4.94 -8.65 9.28
C GLY A 120 4.46 -9.25 7.98
N LYS A 121 4.86 -10.50 7.70
CA LYS A 121 4.33 -11.24 6.56
C LYS A 121 2.82 -11.42 6.68
N VAL A 122 2.19 -11.60 5.54
CA VAL A 122 0.74 -11.72 5.39
C VAL A 122 0.37 -13.02 4.70
N LEU A 123 -0.85 -13.50 4.94
CA LEU A 123 -1.39 -14.69 4.30
C LEU A 123 -2.84 -14.45 3.86
N TYR A 124 -3.14 -14.65 2.59
CA TYR A 124 -4.52 -14.67 2.12
C TYR A 124 -5.22 -15.95 2.54
N PHE A 125 -6.48 -15.82 2.92
CA PHE A 125 -7.38 -16.94 3.10
C PHE A 125 -8.78 -16.57 2.60
N SER A 126 -9.53 -17.59 2.16
CA SER A 126 -10.89 -17.42 1.65
C SER A 126 -11.65 -18.73 1.77
N ALA A 127 -12.98 -18.65 1.80
CA ALA A 127 -13.85 -19.79 1.63
C ALA A 127 -13.86 -20.32 0.17
N SER A 128 -13.47 -19.47 -0.80
CA SER A 128 -13.40 -19.81 -2.22
C SER A 128 -11.93 -19.93 -2.69
N PRO A 129 -11.66 -20.66 -3.78
CA PRO A 129 -10.31 -20.72 -4.34
C PRO A 129 -9.76 -19.32 -4.71
N LEU A 130 -8.54 -19.03 -4.26
CA LEU A 130 -7.84 -17.80 -4.59
C LEU A 130 -7.22 -17.88 -5.99
N GLY A 131 -7.32 -16.79 -6.75
CA GLY A 131 -6.62 -16.65 -8.03
C GLY A 131 -5.10 -16.57 -7.85
N ALA A 132 -4.35 -17.01 -8.86
CA ALA A 132 -2.87 -17.01 -8.83
C ALA A 132 -2.26 -15.60 -8.58
N GLY A 133 -2.95 -14.53 -9.00
CA GLY A 133 -2.52 -13.15 -8.76
C GLY A 133 -2.35 -12.81 -7.26
N PHE A 134 -3.29 -13.25 -6.42
CA PHE A 134 -3.24 -13.02 -4.96
C PHE A 134 -2.02 -13.70 -4.34
N LYS A 135 -1.81 -14.98 -4.68
CA LYS A 135 -0.65 -15.74 -4.20
C LYS A 135 0.67 -15.16 -4.69
N ASN A 136 0.73 -14.70 -5.94
CA ASN A 136 1.93 -14.08 -6.50
C ASN A 136 2.24 -12.75 -5.80
N TYR A 137 1.22 -11.93 -5.52
CA TYR A 137 1.38 -10.68 -4.78
C TYR A 137 1.83 -10.92 -3.34
N GLU A 138 1.19 -11.87 -2.63
CA GLU A 138 1.59 -12.29 -1.28
C GLU A 138 3.05 -12.74 -1.22
N LEU A 139 3.45 -13.67 -2.10
CA LEU A 139 4.83 -14.17 -2.15
C LEU A 139 5.84 -13.06 -2.43
N TRP A 140 5.54 -12.18 -3.38
CA TRP A 140 6.39 -11.05 -3.71
C TRP A 140 6.52 -10.07 -2.53
N LEU A 141 5.41 -9.66 -1.94
CA LEU A 141 5.38 -8.73 -0.82
C LEU A 141 6.10 -9.31 0.41
N ASN A 142 5.83 -10.57 0.75
CA ASN A 142 6.50 -11.26 1.86
C ASN A 142 8.01 -11.38 1.64
N SER A 143 8.47 -11.50 0.39
CA SER A 143 9.90 -11.50 0.08
C SER A 143 10.59 -10.15 0.30
N LEU A 144 9.84 -9.05 0.16
CA LEU A 144 10.35 -7.70 0.47
C LEU A 144 10.39 -7.48 1.99
N ILE A 145 9.32 -7.87 2.69
CA ILE A 145 9.22 -7.75 4.15
C ILE A 145 10.31 -8.56 4.84
N GLU A 146 10.62 -9.75 4.36
CA GLU A 146 11.68 -10.59 4.94
C GLU A 146 13.07 -9.95 4.82
N LYS A 147 13.28 -9.09 3.83
CA LYS A 147 14.54 -8.38 3.58
C LYS A 147 14.55 -6.95 4.11
N GLY A 148 13.39 -6.40 4.48
CA GLY A 148 13.25 -4.97 4.79
C GLY A 148 13.42 -4.06 3.57
N THR A 149 13.22 -4.56 2.35
CA THR A 149 13.45 -3.82 1.09
C THR A 149 12.17 -3.35 0.42
N ASN A 150 11.08 -3.19 1.18
CA ASN A 150 9.75 -2.86 0.67
C ASN A 150 9.75 -1.73 -0.37
N PHE A 151 10.42 -0.61 -0.10
CA PHE A 151 10.42 0.54 -1.02
C PHE A 151 11.15 0.32 -2.34
N GLU A 152 11.92 -0.78 -2.53
CA GLU A 152 12.41 -1.15 -3.86
C GLU A 152 11.26 -1.41 -4.86
N GLY A 153 10.09 -1.80 -4.35
CA GLY A 153 8.90 -2.08 -5.14
C GLY A 153 7.89 -0.94 -5.25
N ILE A 154 8.18 0.27 -4.73
CA ILE A 154 7.14 1.29 -4.45
C ILE A 154 6.32 1.72 -5.69
N TYR A 155 6.93 1.71 -6.87
CA TYR A 155 6.23 2.00 -8.13
C TYR A 155 5.60 0.76 -8.78
N LYS A 156 5.97 -0.45 -8.35
CA LYS A 156 5.46 -1.69 -8.93
C LYS A 156 4.04 -2.00 -8.44
N GLU A 157 3.85 -2.07 -7.13
CA GLU A 157 2.58 -2.38 -6.45
C GLU A 157 2.67 -1.91 -4.99
N CYS A 158 1.60 -2.07 -4.18
CA CYS A 158 1.64 -1.66 -2.79
C CYS A 158 2.70 -2.46 -2.01
N VAL A 159 3.59 -1.76 -1.32
CA VAL A 159 4.74 -2.39 -0.64
C VAL A 159 4.58 -2.45 0.88
N ILE A 160 3.57 -1.79 1.42
CA ILE A 160 3.23 -1.83 2.83
C ILE A 160 1.93 -2.62 2.98
N PRO A 161 1.93 -3.80 3.62
CA PRO A 161 0.67 -4.45 4.03
C PRO A 161 0.14 -3.64 5.21
N SER A 162 -1.02 -2.98 5.27
CA SER A 162 -2.25 -3.06 4.54
C SER A 162 -3.26 -4.01 5.19
N PRO A 163 -3.48 -4.11 6.54
CA PRO A 163 -3.03 -3.26 7.65
C PRO A 163 -1.94 -3.88 8.57
N CYS A 164 -1.06 -4.72 8.05
CA CYS A 164 0.07 -5.31 8.81
C CYS A 164 1.28 -4.38 8.98
N TRP A 165 1.07 -3.20 9.56
CA TRP A 165 2.13 -2.24 9.87
C TRP A 165 1.92 -1.59 11.24
N MET A 166 2.99 -1.12 11.87
CA MET A 166 2.95 -0.26 13.05
C MET A 166 4.06 0.79 12.96
N VAL A 167 3.77 2.01 13.40
CA VAL A 167 4.73 3.12 13.48
C VAL A 167 4.57 3.86 14.79
N TYR A 168 5.57 4.69 15.15
CA TYR A 168 5.37 5.70 16.18
C TYR A 168 4.34 6.73 15.73
N ARG A 169 3.53 7.23 16.68
CA ARG A 169 2.56 8.30 16.43
C ARG A 169 3.20 9.51 15.74
N GLU A 170 4.36 9.95 16.21
CA GLU A 170 5.08 11.11 15.64
C GLU A 170 5.48 10.89 14.17
N ASP A 171 5.80 9.67 13.77
CA ASP A 171 6.16 9.37 12.38
C ASP A 171 4.92 9.32 11.49
N LEU A 172 3.80 8.80 12.01
CA LEU A 172 2.51 8.90 11.33
C LEU A 172 2.08 10.36 11.14
N GLU A 173 2.33 11.22 12.14
CA GLU A 173 2.03 12.66 12.09
C GLU A 173 2.89 13.40 11.06
N LYS A 174 4.20 13.11 10.96
CA LYS A 174 5.07 13.62 9.87
C LYS A 174 4.50 13.25 8.50
N CYS A 175 3.94 12.05 8.42
CA CYS A 175 3.27 11.57 7.21
C CYS A 175 1.86 12.15 7.03
N GLN A 176 1.38 13.10 7.84
CA GLN A 176 0.02 13.67 7.80
C GLN A 176 -1.11 12.68 8.17
N ALA A 177 -0.78 11.58 8.85
CA ALA A 177 -1.72 10.58 9.33
C ALA A 177 -2.79 10.20 8.30
N PHE A 178 -4.06 10.43 8.60
CA PHE A 178 -5.20 10.17 7.70
C PHE A 178 -5.84 11.48 7.17
N TYR A 179 -5.16 12.63 7.27
CA TYR A 179 -5.69 13.93 6.83
C TYR A 179 -5.83 14.11 5.31
N PRO A 180 -5.03 13.47 4.44
CA PRO A 180 -5.26 13.55 3.00
C PRO A 180 -6.59 12.89 2.58
N ASN A 181 -7.28 13.50 1.60
CA ASN A 181 -8.48 12.95 0.96
C ASN A 181 -8.10 12.21 -0.34
N VAL A 182 -7.24 11.20 -0.23
CA VAL A 182 -6.72 10.44 -1.38
C VAL A 182 -7.09 8.97 -1.23
N TYR A 183 -7.61 8.40 -2.31
CA TYR A 183 -7.95 6.98 -2.39
C TYR A 183 -7.10 6.26 -3.46
N PRO A 184 -6.67 5.01 -3.21
CA PRO A 184 -6.77 4.28 -1.94
C PRO A 184 -5.88 4.90 -0.85
N GLU A 185 -6.42 5.00 0.36
CA GLU A 185 -5.81 5.75 1.44
C GLU A 185 -4.55 5.08 2.00
N ASP A 186 -4.53 3.75 1.99
CA ASP A 186 -3.40 2.93 2.39
C ASP A 186 -2.25 2.98 1.37
N TYR A 187 -2.60 3.01 0.09
CA TYR A 187 -1.66 3.12 -1.02
C TYR A 187 -0.94 4.46 -1.02
N ASP A 188 -1.70 5.56 -0.85
CA ASP A 188 -1.12 6.89 -0.65
C ASP A 188 -0.28 6.97 0.63
N LEU A 189 -0.74 6.37 1.74
CA LEU A 189 0.04 6.33 2.99
C LEU A 189 1.40 5.63 2.81
N ALA A 190 1.47 4.56 2.03
CA ALA A 190 2.74 3.88 1.71
C ALA A 190 3.73 4.83 1.01
N PHE A 191 3.26 5.68 0.09
CA PHE A 191 4.09 6.70 -0.54
C PHE A 191 4.49 7.82 0.41
N ARG A 192 3.61 8.21 1.36
CA ARG A 192 3.97 9.20 2.38
C ARG A 192 5.03 8.67 3.33
N PHE A 193 4.95 7.41 3.74
CA PHE A 193 6.02 6.76 4.49
C PHE A 193 7.35 6.76 3.72
N TYR A 194 7.31 6.44 2.43
CA TYR A 194 8.48 6.49 1.55
C TYR A 194 9.07 7.90 1.46
N LYS A 195 8.21 8.91 1.22
CA LYS A 195 8.59 10.32 1.09
C LYS A 195 9.27 10.86 2.36
N GLU A 196 8.73 10.53 3.53
CA GLU A 196 9.28 10.97 4.82
C GLU A 196 10.49 10.12 5.27
N GLY A 197 10.95 9.19 4.42
CA GLY A 197 12.18 8.43 4.63
C GLY A 197 12.12 7.39 5.74
N LEU A 198 10.91 6.94 6.11
CA LEU A 198 10.78 5.86 7.08
C LEU A 198 11.42 4.57 6.54
N LYS A 199 11.93 3.73 7.43
CA LYS A 199 12.63 2.49 7.06
C LYS A 199 11.83 1.24 7.45
N PRO A 200 11.48 0.37 6.49
CA PRO A 200 10.84 -0.91 6.80
C PRO A 200 11.75 -1.81 7.63
N ILE A 201 11.23 -2.37 8.71
CA ILE A 201 11.95 -3.36 9.52
C ILE A 201 11.69 -4.75 8.96
N ALA A 202 12.76 -5.51 8.73
CA ALA A 202 12.66 -6.87 8.22
C ALA A 202 11.91 -7.79 9.19
N CYS A 203 11.01 -8.63 8.67
CA CYS A 203 10.28 -9.60 9.49
C CYS A 203 10.02 -10.91 8.72
N SER A 204 10.31 -12.04 9.36
CA SER A 204 10.07 -13.37 8.80
C SER A 204 8.75 -14.01 9.23
N GLN A 205 8.06 -13.43 10.22
CA GLN A 205 6.85 -13.98 10.83
C GLN A 205 5.58 -13.55 10.08
N THR A 206 4.64 -14.48 9.89
CA THR A 206 3.29 -14.16 9.42
C THR A 206 2.47 -13.61 10.57
N LEU A 207 2.08 -12.33 10.48
CA LEU A 207 1.40 -11.62 11.56
C LEU A 207 -0.05 -11.27 11.23
N HIS A 208 -0.47 -11.38 9.97
CA HIS A 208 -1.78 -10.93 9.55
C HIS A 208 -2.35 -11.83 8.45
N HIS A 209 -3.65 -12.07 8.52
CA HIS A 209 -4.38 -12.91 7.59
C HIS A 209 -5.42 -12.06 6.88
N TRP A 210 -5.29 -11.94 5.56
CA TRP A 210 -6.19 -11.20 4.70
C TRP A 210 -7.34 -12.07 4.25
N ARG A 211 -8.55 -11.71 4.65
CA ARG A 211 -9.74 -12.43 4.18
C ARG A 211 -10.12 -11.95 2.79
N ASP A 212 -10.39 -12.90 1.91
CA ASP A 212 -10.92 -12.60 0.59
C ASP A 212 -12.32 -13.19 0.40
N TYR A 213 -13.23 -12.36 -0.12
CA TYR A 213 -14.61 -12.70 -0.43
C TYR A 213 -15.15 -11.68 -1.44
N SER A 214 -16.16 -12.04 -2.23
CA SER A 214 -16.56 -11.28 -3.42
C SER A 214 -17.09 -9.86 -3.15
N THR A 215 -17.65 -9.61 -1.97
CA THR A 215 -18.31 -8.33 -1.63
C THR A 215 -17.41 -7.35 -0.88
N ARG A 216 -16.15 -7.70 -0.56
CA ARG A 216 -15.23 -6.78 0.15
C ARG A 216 -15.04 -5.47 -0.62
N THR A 217 -14.89 -4.37 0.11
CA THR A 217 -14.82 -3.00 -0.45
C THR A 217 -13.77 -2.85 -1.55
N SER A 218 -12.57 -3.41 -1.36
CA SER A 218 -11.49 -3.30 -2.36
C SER A 218 -11.75 -4.07 -3.66
N ARG A 219 -12.78 -4.93 -3.73
CA ARG A 219 -13.21 -5.60 -4.97
C ARG A 219 -14.34 -4.86 -5.68
N THR A 220 -15.17 -4.13 -4.94
CA THR A 220 -16.46 -3.63 -5.45
C THR A 220 -16.50 -2.11 -5.57
N HIS A 221 -15.68 -1.38 -4.81
CA HIS A 221 -15.75 0.06 -4.74
C HIS A 221 -14.81 0.75 -5.73
N VAL A 222 -15.32 1.77 -6.44
CA VAL A 222 -14.62 2.46 -7.54
C VAL A 222 -13.27 3.07 -7.14
N HIS A 223 -13.15 3.51 -5.89
CA HIS A 223 -11.91 4.08 -5.34
C HIS A 223 -10.73 3.11 -5.30
N TYR A 224 -10.99 1.79 -5.34
CA TYR A 224 -9.95 0.74 -5.35
C TYR A 224 -9.77 0.12 -6.74
N ALA A 225 -10.24 0.77 -7.79
CA ALA A 225 -10.02 0.31 -9.16
C ALA A 225 -8.61 0.68 -9.66
N ASP A 226 -7.97 -0.19 -10.45
CA ASP A 226 -6.59 -0.08 -10.96
C ASP A 226 -6.11 1.29 -11.46
N HIS A 227 -7.02 2.16 -11.94
CA HIS A 227 -6.65 3.47 -12.46
C HIS A 227 -6.19 4.45 -11.35
N THR A 228 -6.78 4.37 -10.15
CA THR A 228 -6.44 5.27 -9.04
C THR A 228 -5.00 5.07 -8.57
N PHE A 229 -4.53 3.82 -8.53
CA PHE A 229 -3.14 3.47 -8.20
C PHE A 229 -2.12 4.07 -9.18
N LEU A 230 -2.44 4.10 -10.47
CA LEU A 230 -1.52 4.63 -11.48
C LEU A 230 -1.37 6.15 -11.36
N ASP A 231 -2.47 6.85 -11.07
CA ASP A 231 -2.47 8.30 -10.90
C ASP A 231 -1.62 8.70 -9.68
N ILE A 232 -1.76 7.96 -8.56
CA ILE A 232 -0.91 8.16 -7.37
C ILE A 232 0.57 7.90 -7.70
N LYS A 233 0.89 6.78 -8.35
CA LYS A 233 2.29 6.46 -8.74
C LYS A 233 2.90 7.57 -9.59
N MET A 234 2.14 8.09 -10.56
CA MET A 234 2.61 9.16 -11.43
C MET A 234 2.83 10.46 -10.66
N ASP A 235 1.90 10.85 -9.79
CA ASP A 235 2.03 12.06 -8.97
C ASP A 235 3.30 12.01 -8.09
N TYR A 236 3.53 10.89 -7.40
CA TYR A 236 4.74 10.73 -6.58
C TYR A 236 6.02 10.60 -7.41
N PHE A 237 6.00 9.87 -8.53
CA PHE A 237 7.16 9.76 -9.42
C PHE A 237 7.61 11.14 -9.90
N LEU A 238 6.66 11.97 -10.36
CA LEU A 238 6.96 13.30 -10.86
C LEU A 238 7.48 14.24 -9.77
N LYS A 239 7.04 14.07 -8.52
CA LYS A 239 7.47 14.90 -7.39
C LYS A 239 8.80 14.45 -6.77
N LEU A 240 9.05 13.14 -6.71
CA LEU A 240 10.15 12.57 -5.92
C LEU A 240 11.31 12.08 -6.77
N GLU A 241 11.03 11.57 -7.97
CA GLU A 241 12.01 10.81 -8.76
C GLU A 241 12.39 11.48 -10.07
N CYS A 242 11.46 12.22 -10.67
CA CYS A 242 11.63 12.77 -12.00
C CYS A 242 12.79 13.77 -12.00
N ASP A 243 13.84 13.43 -12.74
CA ASP A 243 15.03 14.24 -12.86
C ASP A 243 14.93 15.09 -14.13
N ALA A 244 14.71 16.39 -13.96
CA ALA A 244 14.57 17.33 -15.08
C ALA A 244 15.84 17.45 -15.94
N THR A 245 16.99 16.95 -15.47
CA THR A 245 18.24 16.89 -16.25
C THR A 245 18.34 15.66 -17.15
N LYS A 246 17.45 14.68 -16.96
CA LYS A 246 17.41 13.43 -17.73
C LYS A 246 16.37 13.46 -18.84
N ASN A 247 16.63 12.67 -19.87
CA ASN A 247 15.65 12.45 -20.94
C ASN A 247 14.67 11.36 -20.52
N LEU A 248 13.41 11.75 -20.28
CA LEU A 248 12.37 10.81 -19.88
C LEU A 248 12.01 9.86 -21.02
N VAL A 249 11.95 8.57 -20.71
CA VAL A 249 11.57 7.50 -21.62
C VAL A 249 10.38 6.75 -21.04
N LEU A 250 9.36 6.52 -21.87
CA LEU A 250 8.27 5.61 -21.56
C LEU A 250 8.47 4.31 -22.33
N TRP A 251 8.73 3.22 -21.61
CA TRP A 251 8.83 1.88 -22.18
C TRP A 251 7.52 1.11 -21.98
N GLY A 252 6.82 0.86 -23.08
CA GLY A 252 5.60 0.05 -23.13
C GLY A 252 4.43 0.82 -23.71
N ALA A 253 3.70 0.18 -24.62
CA ALA A 253 2.59 0.79 -25.35
C ALA A 253 1.24 0.08 -25.09
N GLY A 254 1.16 -0.73 -24.03
CA GLY A 254 -0.09 -1.32 -23.51
C GLY A 254 -1.00 -0.27 -22.87
N ASP A 255 -2.09 -0.69 -22.23
CA ASP A 255 -3.07 0.26 -21.68
C ASP A 255 -2.49 1.12 -20.57
N LYS A 256 -1.65 0.54 -19.69
CA LYS A 256 -0.92 1.28 -18.66
C LYS A 256 0.04 2.31 -19.28
N GLY A 257 0.82 1.92 -20.29
CA GLY A 257 1.70 2.84 -21.02
C GLY A 257 0.94 3.98 -21.69
N LYS A 258 -0.19 3.69 -22.34
CA LYS A 258 -1.05 4.73 -22.93
C LYS A 258 -1.61 5.71 -21.89
N LYS A 259 -1.95 5.22 -20.69
CA LYS A 259 -2.42 6.08 -19.59
C LYS A 259 -1.28 6.99 -19.09
N VAL A 260 -0.08 6.44 -18.86
CA VAL A 260 1.11 7.25 -18.50
C VAL A 260 1.40 8.31 -19.57
N ALA A 261 1.39 7.94 -20.86
CA ALA A 261 1.58 8.88 -21.96
C ALA A 261 0.57 10.04 -21.90
N LYS A 262 -0.72 9.77 -21.67
CA LYS A 262 -1.75 10.81 -21.52
C LYS A 262 -1.46 11.76 -20.35
N ILE A 263 -1.02 11.23 -19.20
CA ILE A 263 -0.67 12.06 -18.03
C ILE A 263 0.51 12.98 -18.37
N LEU A 264 1.57 12.43 -18.98
CA LEU A 264 2.74 13.21 -19.38
C LEU A 264 2.38 14.31 -20.40
N ILE A 265 1.56 13.97 -21.42
CA ILE A 265 1.08 14.93 -22.43
C ILE A 265 0.25 16.04 -21.78
N ALA A 266 -0.71 15.70 -20.91
CA ALA A 266 -1.57 16.68 -20.25
C ALA A 266 -0.79 17.67 -19.37
N GLN A 267 0.36 17.26 -18.84
CA GLN A 267 1.26 18.09 -18.05
C GLN A 267 2.39 18.74 -18.87
N ASN A 268 2.35 18.63 -20.20
CA ASN A 268 3.39 19.14 -21.11
C ASN A 268 4.81 18.60 -20.83
N ILE A 269 4.91 17.38 -20.29
CA ILE A 269 6.19 16.72 -20.03
C ILE A 269 6.65 16.02 -21.31
N LYS A 270 7.84 16.38 -21.79
CA LYS A 270 8.47 15.74 -22.96
C LYS A 270 8.98 14.35 -22.58
N PHE A 271 8.75 13.38 -23.46
CA PHE A 271 9.27 12.02 -23.30
C PHE A 271 9.49 11.35 -24.65
N THR A 272 10.37 10.33 -24.67
CA THR A 272 10.50 9.42 -25.81
C THR A 272 9.71 8.15 -25.54
N TRP A 273 8.84 7.74 -26.47
CA TRP A 273 8.03 6.52 -26.31
C TRP A 273 8.65 5.34 -27.07
N ILE A 274 9.00 4.28 -26.34
CA ILE A 274 9.56 3.04 -26.90
C ILE A 274 8.69 1.81 -26.58
N CYS A 275 8.75 0.79 -27.43
CA CYS A 275 8.19 -0.53 -27.11
C CYS A 275 8.84 -1.65 -27.93
N ASP A 276 8.54 -2.89 -27.55
CA ASP A 276 8.99 -4.11 -28.22
C ASP A 276 7.95 -4.70 -29.19
N ASN A 277 6.77 -4.07 -29.31
CA ASN A 277 5.68 -4.61 -30.13
C ASN A 277 5.80 -4.12 -31.59
N PRO A 278 6.13 -5.01 -32.55
CA PRO A 278 6.32 -4.62 -33.95
C PRO A 278 5.09 -4.00 -34.59
N LYS A 279 3.88 -4.36 -34.11
CA LYS A 279 2.62 -3.79 -34.61
C LYS A 279 2.40 -2.34 -34.18
N LYS A 280 3.17 -1.83 -33.22
CA LYS A 280 3.06 -0.46 -32.68
C LYS A 280 4.24 0.42 -33.07
N ILE A 281 5.41 -0.15 -33.29
CA ILE A 281 6.60 0.57 -33.74
C ILE A 281 6.32 1.31 -35.06
N GLY A 282 6.77 2.57 -35.16
CA GLY A 282 6.58 3.43 -36.32
C GLY A 282 5.21 4.13 -36.39
N LYS A 283 4.28 3.78 -35.50
CA LYS A 283 2.95 4.42 -35.43
C LYS A 283 2.98 5.62 -34.51
N HIS A 284 2.08 6.56 -34.76
CA HIS A 284 1.78 7.66 -33.85
C HIS A 284 0.59 7.29 -32.97
N ILE A 285 0.73 7.49 -31.67
CA ILE A 285 -0.36 7.41 -30.71
C ILE A 285 -0.34 8.70 -29.90
N TYR A 286 -1.47 9.42 -29.85
CA TYR A 286 -1.55 10.76 -29.23
C TYR A 286 -0.48 11.71 -29.77
N ASP A 287 -0.26 11.67 -31.10
CA ASP A 287 0.76 12.44 -31.82
C ASP A 287 2.22 12.18 -31.38
N GLN A 288 2.46 11.11 -30.63
CA GLN A 288 3.79 10.65 -30.24
C GLN A 288 4.21 9.45 -31.08
N LEU A 289 5.38 9.54 -31.73
CA LEU A 289 5.98 8.43 -32.47
C LEU A 289 6.47 7.34 -31.51
N ILE A 290 5.99 6.11 -31.71
CA ILE A 290 6.48 4.95 -30.96
C ILE A 290 7.70 4.36 -31.68
N ARG A 291 8.83 4.35 -30.97
CA ARG A 291 10.12 3.87 -31.46
C ARG A 291 10.39 2.43 -31.00
N PRO A 292 11.26 1.67 -31.69
CA PRO A 292 11.76 0.40 -31.16
C PRO A 292 12.57 0.63 -29.87
N PHE A 293 12.61 -0.35 -28.97
CA PHE A 293 13.41 -0.24 -27.75
C PHE A 293 14.91 0.02 -28.00
N THR A 294 15.43 -0.42 -29.15
CA THR A 294 16.82 -0.15 -29.57
C THR A 294 17.14 1.34 -29.66
N ALA A 295 16.14 2.21 -29.84
CA ALA A 295 16.32 3.65 -29.81
C ALA A 295 16.86 4.15 -28.46
N LEU A 296 16.62 3.42 -27.35
CA LEU A 296 17.13 3.78 -26.02
C LEU A 296 18.65 3.90 -25.99
N ALA A 297 19.38 3.12 -26.79
CA ALA A 297 20.84 3.19 -26.86
C ALA A 297 21.38 4.53 -27.41
N SER A 298 20.52 5.32 -28.06
CA SER A 298 20.85 6.65 -28.61
C SER A 298 20.35 7.81 -27.75
N ILE A 299 19.71 7.52 -26.61
CA ILE A 299 19.18 8.53 -25.69
C ILE A 299 20.19 8.70 -24.55
N ASP A 300 20.98 9.76 -24.63
CA ASP A 300 21.92 10.10 -23.57
C ASP A 300 21.19 10.49 -22.28
N ASN A 301 21.76 10.12 -21.13
CA ASN A 301 21.25 10.48 -19.80
C ASN A 301 19.74 10.18 -19.60
N SER A 302 19.30 8.97 -19.94
CA SER A 302 17.88 8.61 -19.90
C SER A 302 17.37 8.28 -18.48
N GLN A 303 16.10 8.58 -18.21
CA GLN A 303 15.33 8.02 -17.09
C GLN A 303 14.10 7.30 -17.63
N SER A 304 13.87 6.04 -17.26
CA SER A 304 12.83 5.20 -17.90
C SER A 304 11.67 4.82 -16.96
N ILE A 305 10.44 5.10 -17.38
CA ILE A 305 9.22 4.52 -16.81
C ILE A 305 8.86 3.26 -17.61
N ILE A 306 8.78 2.10 -16.95
CA ILE A 306 8.53 0.81 -17.59
C ILE A 306 7.12 0.32 -17.23
N THR A 307 6.28 0.10 -18.25
CA THR A 307 4.88 -0.33 -18.11
C THR A 307 4.61 -1.72 -18.72
N VAL A 308 5.67 -2.49 -18.96
CA VAL A 308 5.61 -3.82 -19.59
C VAL A 308 5.28 -4.91 -18.57
N ALA A 309 4.04 -5.42 -18.59
CA ALA A 309 3.54 -6.37 -17.58
C ALA A 309 4.04 -7.82 -17.75
N ASN A 310 4.56 -8.20 -18.93
CA ASN A 310 4.98 -9.57 -19.18
C ASN A 310 6.25 -9.90 -18.37
N LEU A 311 6.19 -10.93 -17.51
CA LEU A 311 7.29 -11.26 -16.58
C LEU A 311 8.59 -11.67 -17.28
N THR A 312 8.52 -12.34 -18.44
CA THR A 312 9.73 -12.68 -19.22
C THR A 312 10.38 -11.42 -19.77
N ALA A 313 9.60 -10.54 -20.38
CA ALA A 313 10.09 -9.25 -20.87
C ALA A 313 10.65 -8.38 -19.74
N GLN A 314 10.03 -8.39 -18.54
CA GLN A 314 10.58 -7.66 -17.39
C GLN A 314 11.98 -8.17 -16.99
N LYS A 315 12.24 -9.48 -17.07
CA LYS A 315 13.58 -10.04 -16.81
C LYS A 315 14.60 -9.55 -17.84
N GLU A 316 14.22 -9.56 -19.12
CA GLU A 316 15.07 -9.08 -20.21
C GLU A 316 15.37 -7.58 -20.08
N ILE A 317 14.38 -6.76 -19.75
CA ILE A 317 14.54 -5.32 -19.50
C ILE A 317 15.51 -5.08 -18.33
N ARG A 318 15.39 -5.85 -17.23
CA ARG A 318 16.33 -5.75 -16.09
C ARG A 318 17.76 -6.11 -16.49
N LEU A 319 17.93 -7.16 -17.31
CA LEU A 319 19.25 -7.54 -17.83
C LEU A 319 19.84 -6.43 -18.71
N TYR A 320 19.05 -5.85 -19.61
CA TYR A 320 19.47 -4.73 -20.45
C TYR A 320 19.98 -3.55 -19.62
N PHE A 321 19.21 -3.11 -18.62
CA PHE A 321 19.63 -1.99 -17.76
C PHE A 321 20.86 -2.33 -16.91
N LYS A 322 20.96 -3.58 -16.43
CA LYS A 322 22.12 -4.06 -15.66
C LYS A 322 23.41 -4.03 -16.51
N GLU A 323 23.36 -4.48 -17.76
CA GLU A 323 24.50 -4.43 -18.69
C GLU A 323 24.97 -3.00 -18.98
N LYS A 324 24.08 -2.02 -18.85
CA LYS A 324 24.35 -0.58 -18.99
C LYS A 324 24.74 0.11 -17.69
N ASN A 325 24.90 -0.62 -16.58
CA ASN A 325 25.17 -0.09 -15.24
C ASN A 325 24.13 0.94 -14.76
N LEU A 326 22.89 0.82 -15.23
CA LEU A 326 21.78 1.67 -14.79
C LEU A 326 21.13 1.07 -13.54
N ILE A 327 20.70 1.94 -12.63
CA ILE A 327 20.25 1.59 -11.28
C ILE A 327 18.71 1.64 -11.20
N SER A 328 18.11 0.57 -10.65
CA SER A 328 16.67 0.53 -10.39
C SER A 328 16.28 1.60 -9.37
N ASN A 329 15.11 2.23 -9.56
CA ASN A 329 14.61 3.34 -8.75
C ASN A 329 15.53 4.59 -8.74
N LYS A 330 16.27 4.78 -9.84
CA LYS A 330 17.05 5.99 -10.10
C LYS A 330 17.07 6.30 -11.59
N ASP A 331 17.47 5.31 -12.38
CA ASP A 331 17.56 5.41 -13.84
C ASP A 331 16.36 4.75 -14.52
N TYR A 332 15.74 3.76 -13.86
CA TYR A 332 14.52 3.15 -14.37
C TYR A 332 13.58 2.68 -13.25
N PHE A 333 12.29 2.71 -13.55
CA PHE A 333 11.21 2.50 -12.58
C PHE A 333 10.15 1.58 -13.19
N PHE A 334 9.90 0.44 -12.55
CA PHE A 334 8.86 -0.50 -12.97
C PHE A 334 7.51 -0.10 -12.39
N PHE A 335 6.52 0.12 -13.25
CA PHE A 335 5.15 0.44 -12.89
C PHE A 335 4.22 -0.79 -12.92
N CYS A 336 4.80 -2.00 -12.95
CA CYS A 336 4.11 -3.27 -13.18
C CYS A 336 4.88 -4.50 -12.66
#